data_AF-A0A2Z6ETV6-F1
#
_entry.id   AF-A0A2Z6ETV6-F1
#
_cell.length_a   1.000
_cell.length_b   1.000
_cell.length_c   1.000
_cell.angle_alpha   90.00
_cell.angle_beta   90.00
_cell.angle_gamma   90.00
#
_symmetry.space_group_name_H-M   'P 1'
#
loop_
_entity.id
_entity.type
_entity.pdbx_description
1 polymer ?
#
loop_
_entity_poly.entity_id
_entity_poly.type
_entity_poly.pdbx_seq_one_letter_code
_entity_poly.pdbx_strand_id
1 'polypeptide(L)'
;MILQGFPPVLANDTRVLILGSFPGAASLLATQYYAHPRNQFWRLLGELLNEPLAELTYAVRLERILAYRIGLWDVLAACQRQGSLDTAIRQAAPNDFSGLQQCAPRLEKICFNGKTAGRFAPVLQAAGYQTLALPSSSPAYAALSFEQKLHAWREILHDKL
;
A
#
# COMPACT_ATOMS: atom_id res chain seq x y z
N MET A 1 -5.87 20.06 -12.08
CA MET A 1 -6.36 18.81 -12.71
C MET A 1 -6.63 17.80 -11.60
N ILE A 2 -7.72 17.04 -11.69
CA ILE A 2 -8.02 15.95 -10.76
C ILE A 2 -7.25 14.71 -11.23
N LEU A 3 -6.44 14.15 -10.34
CA LEU A 3 -5.72 12.90 -10.54
C LEU A 3 -6.61 11.74 -10.06
N GLN A 4 -6.54 10.62 -10.77
CA GLN A 4 -7.23 9.38 -10.42
C GLN A 4 -6.24 8.35 -9.88
N GLY A 5 -6.66 7.62 -8.86
CA GLY A 5 -5.93 6.49 -8.29
C GLY A 5 -6.07 5.25 -9.17
N PHE A 6 -5.62 4.12 -8.64
CA PHE A 6 -5.68 2.84 -9.32
C PHE A 6 -6.75 1.93 -8.70
N PRO A 7 -7.24 0.93 -9.44
CA PRO A 7 -8.08 -0.11 -8.88
C PRO A 7 -7.30 -0.98 -7.89
N PRO A 8 -7.96 -1.60 -6.90
CA PRO A 8 -7.31 -2.49 -5.97
C PRO A 8 -6.71 -3.72 -6.68
N VAL A 9 -5.53 -4.16 -6.25
CA VAL A 9 -4.97 -5.46 -6.60
C VAL A 9 -5.31 -6.42 -5.49
N LEU A 10 -6.27 -7.30 -5.74
CA LEU A 10 -6.82 -8.26 -4.77
C LEU A 10 -7.06 -9.61 -5.45
N ALA A 11 -7.08 -10.65 -4.62
CA ALA A 11 -7.59 -11.98 -4.94
C ALA A 11 -8.58 -12.43 -3.86
N ASN A 12 -9.45 -13.40 -4.18
CA ASN A 12 -10.45 -13.92 -3.24
C ASN A 12 -9.85 -14.46 -1.94
N ASP A 13 -8.58 -14.89 -1.96
CA ASP A 13 -7.85 -15.40 -0.80
C ASP A 13 -6.85 -14.41 -0.19
N THR A 14 -6.88 -13.14 -0.62
CA THR A 14 -6.12 -12.06 0.03
C THR A 14 -6.48 -11.98 1.51
N ARG A 15 -5.45 -11.98 2.37
CA ARG A 15 -5.56 -11.90 3.84
C ARG A 15 -5.02 -10.59 4.40
N VAL A 16 -4.07 -9.99 3.71
CA VAL A 16 -3.46 -8.72 4.06
C VAL A 16 -3.65 -7.74 2.92
N LEU A 17 -4.11 -6.53 3.21
CA LEU A 17 -4.18 -5.42 2.24
C LEU A 17 -3.26 -4.29 2.69
N ILE A 18 -2.32 -3.89 1.83
CA ILE A 18 -1.48 -2.71 2.10
C ILE A 18 -2.07 -1.50 1.38
N LEU A 19 -2.41 -0.47 2.15
CA LEU A 19 -2.97 0.79 1.67
C LEU A 19 -1.93 1.91 1.70
N GLY A 20 -1.59 2.44 0.52
CA GLY A 20 -0.88 3.71 0.37
C GLY A 20 -1.81 4.91 0.51
N SER A 21 -1.24 6.12 0.40
CA SER A 21 -2.00 7.36 0.41
C SER A 21 -2.69 7.62 -0.93
N PHE A 22 -1.89 7.81 -1.96
CA PHE A 22 -2.29 8.02 -3.35
C PHE A 22 -1.08 7.78 -4.28
N PRO A 23 -1.25 7.24 -5.50
CA PRO A 23 -0.11 6.97 -6.39
C PRO A 23 0.73 8.22 -6.65
N GLY A 24 2.05 8.13 -6.52
CA GLY A 24 2.99 9.22 -6.84
C GLY A 24 3.03 9.56 -8.34
N ALA A 25 3.67 10.65 -8.75
CA ALA A 25 3.71 11.06 -10.17
C ALA A 25 4.34 9.99 -11.08
N ALA A 26 5.44 9.36 -10.65
CA ALA A 26 6.05 8.26 -11.39
C ALA A 26 5.12 7.03 -11.48
N SER A 27 4.38 6.75 -10.40
CA SER A 27 3.37 5.68 -10.39
C SER A 27 2.25 5.95 -11.38
N LEU A 28 1.67 7.16 -11.36
CA LEU A 28 0.63 7.59 -12.30
C LEU A 28 1.10 7.48 -13.75
N LEU A 29 2.32 7.95 -14.04
CA LEU A 29 2.88 7.88 -15.38
C LEU A 29 3.07 6.44 -15.87
N ALA A 30 3.56 5.56 -14.98
CA ALA A 30 3.79 4.16 -15.30
C ALA A 30 2.51 3.30 -15.26
N THR A 31 1.41 3.81 -14.68
CA THR A 31 0.22 3.03 -14.27
C THR A 31 0.59 1.85 -13.37
N GLN A 32 1.46 2.10 -12.38
CA GLN A 32 2.00 1.06 -11.50
C GLN A 32 2.11 1.54 -10.06
N TYR A 33 1.66 0.72 -9.11
CA TYR A 33 1.91 0.95 -7.69
C TYR A 33 3.41 1.02 -7.41
N TYR A 34 3.81 2.04 -6.64
CA TYR A 34 5.18 2.23 -6.15
C TYR A 34 6.27 2.22 -7.25
N ALA A 35 6.01 2.81 -8.41
CA ALA A 35 6.90 2.76 -9.59
C ALA A 35 8.15 3.63 -9.48
N HIS A 36 8.16 4.62 -8.57
CA HIS A 36 9.31 5.50 -8.43
C HIS A 36 10.56 4.69 -7.99
N PRO A 37 11.70 4.73 -8.71
CA PRO A 37 12.85 3.85 -8.46
C PRO A 37 13.44 3.93 -7.05
N ARG A 38 13.32 5.10 -6.41
CA ARG A 38 13.75 5.30 -5.00
C ARG A 38 12.69 4.95 -3.95
N ASN A 39 11.49 4.51 -4.35
CA ASN A 39 10.50 4.02 -3.40
C ASN A 39 10.94 2.66 -2.89
N GLN A 40 10.98 2.50 -1.57
CA GLN A 40 11.52 1.31 -0.93
C GLN A 40 10.49 0.18 -0.82
N PHE A 41 9.24 0.38 -1.28
CA PHE A 41 8.14 -0.57 -1.09
C PHE A 41 8.50 -1.99 -1.55
N TRP A 42 8.89 -2.15 -2.82
CA TRP A 42 9.21 -3.45 -3.38
C TRP A 42 10.43 -4.09 -2.73
N ARG A 43 11.39 -3.28 -2.26
CA ARG A 43 12.56 -3.77 -1.54
C ARG A 43 12.21 -4.23 -0.12
N LEU A 44 11.41 -3.45 0.61
CA LEU A 44 10.92 -3.81 1.95
C LEU A 44 10.13 -5.11 1.93
N LEU A 45 9.19 -5.22 0.98
CA LEU A 45 8.36 -6.42 0.84
C LEU A 45 9.17 -7.61 0.33
N GLY A 46 10.16 -7.38 -0.54
CA GLY A 46 11.07 -8.43 -1.01
C GLY A 46 11.91 -9.04 0.11
N GLU A 47 12.53 -8.21 0.95
CA GLU A 47 13.25 -8.67 2.15
C GLU A 47 12.34 -9.44 3.11
N LEU A 48 11.09 -8.99 3.25
CA LEU A 48 10.12 -9.62 4.15
C LEU A 48 9.70 -11.02 3.66
N LEU A 49 9.51 -11.19 2.35
CA LEU A 49 9.05 -12.43 1.73
C LEU A 49 10.20 -13.34 1.28
N ASN A 50 11.44 -12.89 1.45
CA ASN A 50 12.65 -13.53 0.92
C ASN A 50 12.57 -13.74 -0.61
N GLU A 51 12.09 -12.72 -1.33
CA GLU A 51 12.01 -12.69 -2.80
C GLU A 51 12.61 -11.40 -3.37
N PRO A 52 13.29 -11.42 -4.53
CA PRO A 52 13.91 -10.24 -5.13
C PRO A 52 12.88 -9.34 -5.86
N LEU A 53 11.76 -8.99 -5.20
CA LEU A 53 10.63 -8.29 -5.83
C LEU A 53 11.05 -7.00 -6.57
N ALA A 54 12.02 -6.25 -6.03
CA ALA A 54 12.52 -5.02 -6.65
C ALA A 54 13.18 -5.23 -8.02
N GLU A 55 13.64 -6.44 -8.33
CA GLU A 55 14.30 -6.80 -9.60
C GLU A 55 13.30 -7.33 -10.63
N LEU A 56 12.12 -7.75 -10.20
CA LEU A 56 11.09 -8.33 -11.06
C LEU A 56 10.32 -7.26 -11.84
N THR A 57 9.69 -7.67 -12.95
CA THR A 57 8.75 -6.81 -13.67
C THR A 57 7.49 -6.58 -12.84
N TYR A 58 6.76 -5.49 -13.09
CA TYR A 58 5.58 -5.14 -12.30
C TYR A 58 4.51 -6.25 -12.29
N ALA A 59 4.23 -6.87 -13.44
CA ALA A 59 3.26 -7.96 -13.51
C ALA A 59 3.65 -9.13 -12.59
N VAL A 60 4.92 -9.55 -12.65
CA VAL A 60 5.43 -10.64 -11.80
C VAL A 60 5.40 -10.24 -10.32
N ARG A 61 5.70 -8.99 -9.97
CA ARG A 61 5.56 -8.51 -8.58
C ARG A 61 4.14 -8.69 -8.06
N LEU A 62 3.13 -8.36 -8.86
CA LEU A 62 1.72 -8.52 -8.46
C LEU A 62 1.35 -10.00 -8.28
N GLU A 63 1.77 -10.87 -9.20
CA GLU A 63 1.56 -12.31 -9.08
C GLU A 63 2.17 -12.86 -7.78
N ARG A 64 3.41 -12.46 -7.47
CA ARG A 64 4.11 -12.91 -6.26
C ARG A 64 3.39 -12.48 -4.99
N ILE A 65 3.09 -11.19 -4.82
CA ILE A 65 2.45 -10.73 -3.59
C ILE A 65 1.06 -11.36 -3.40
N LEU A 66 0.32 -11.59 -4.48
CA LEU A 66 -0.97 -12.28 -4.41
C LEU A 66 -0.82 -13.75 -4.01
N ALA A 67 0.25 -14.44 -4.46
CA ALA A 67 0.56 -15.79 -3.99
C ALA A 67 0.87 -15.85 -2.48
N TYR A 68 1.40 -14.77 -1.91
CA TYR A 68 1.54 -14.57 -0.46
C TYR A 68 0.28 -14.02 0.21
N ARG A 69 -0.85 -13.92 -0.51
CA ARG A 69 -2.14 -13.39 -0.05
C ARG A 69 -2.09 -11.94 0.39
N ILE A 70 -1.20 -11.16 -0.22
CA ILE A 70 -1.02 -9.72 0.01
C ILE A 70 -1.59 -8.95 -1.19
N GLY A 71 -2.56 -8.08 -0.92
CA GLY A 71 -3.12 -7.14 -1.89
C GLY A 71 -2.60 -5.71 -1.72
N LEU A 72 -2.82 -4.88 -2.74
CA LEU A 72 -2.42 -3.46 -2.75
C LEU A 72 -3.59 -2.56 -3.13
N TRP A 73 -3.67 -1.41 -2.48
CA TRP A 73 -4.50 -0.30 -2.95
C TRP A 73 -4.01 1.01 -2.33
N ASP A 74 -4.78 2.09 -2.51
CA ASP A 74 -4.57 3.38 -1.86
C ASP A 74 -5.86 3.80 -1.13
N VAL A 75 -5.74 4.68 -0.13
CA VAL A 75 -6.92 5.18 0.57
C VAL A 75 -7.70 6.23 -0.22
N LEU A 76 -7.07 6.91 -1.18
CA LEU A 76 -7.69 7.95 -1.99
C LEU A 76 -7.97 7.46 -3.42
N ALA A 77 -9.22 7.61 -3.86
CA ALA A 77 -9.66 7.37 -5.22
C ALA A 77 -9.23 8.49 -6.16
N ALA A 78 -9.30 9.73 -5.69
CA ALA A 78 -8.97 10.91 -6.49
C ALA A 78 -8.51 12.08 -5.61
N CYS A 79 -7.72 12.98 -6.19
CA CYS A 79 -7.36 14.23 -5.54
C CYS A 79 -6.87 15.28 -6.54
N GLN A 80 -6.71 16.52 -6.08
CA GLN A 80 -5.83 17.49 -6.72
C GLN A 80 -4.48 17.47 -6.00
N ARG A 81 -3.37 17.28 -6.73
CA ARG A 81 -2.03 17.32 -6.16
C ARG A 81 -1.03 17.85 -7.18
N GLN A 82 -0.20 18.80 -6.74
CA GLN A 82 1.01 19.19 -7.47
C GLN A 82 2.21 18.41 -6.93
N GLY A 83 2.98 17.80 -7.83
CA GLY A 83 4.08 16.92 -7.44
C GLY A 83 3.58 15.60 -6.80
N SER A 84 4.40 15.01 -5.93
CA SER A 84 4.16 13.68 -5.33
C SER A 84 4.03 13.67 -3.81
N LEU A 85 4.14 14.83 -3.16
CA LEU A 85 4.09 14.89 -1.69
C LEU A 85 2.65 14.84 -1.19
N ASP A 86 2.40 14.02 -0.18
CA ASP A 86 1.09 13.94 0.48
C ASP A 86 0.62 15.28 1.05
N THR A 87 1.55 16.12 1.53
CA THR A 87 1.25 17.47 2.05
C THR A 87 0.65 18.40 1.00
N ALA A 88 0.81 18.09 -0.29
CA ALA A 88 0.25 18.83 -1.41
C ALA A 88 -1.13 18.31 -1.86
N ILE A 89 -1.68 17.25 -1.23
CA ILE A 89 -3.01 16.72 -1.56
C ILE A 89 -4.08 17.73 -1.15
N ARG A 90 -5.02 18.01 -2.05
CA ARG A 90 -6.20 18.86 -1.88
C ARG A 90 -7.41 18.16 -2.49
N GLN A 91 -8.61 18.51 -2.03
CA GLN A 91 -9.87 17.96 -2.54
C GLN A 91 -9.83 16.42 -2.65
N ALA A 92 -9.41 15.76 -1.58
CA ALA A 92 -9.23 14.32 -1.55
C ALA A 92 -10.60 13.63 -1.52
N ALA A 93 -10.79 12.68 -2.42
CA ALA A 93 -11.92 11.75 -2.42
C ALA A 93 -11.40 10.36 -1.99
N PRO A 94 -11.89 9.79 -0.88
CA PRO A 94 -11.48 8.46 -0.45
C PRO A 94 -12.02 7.38 -1.39
N ASN A 95 -11.35 6.23 -1.42
CA ASN A 95 -11.91 5.02 -2.01
C ASN A 95 -13.09 4.51 -1.17
N ASP A 96 -14.02 3.80 -1.82
CA ASP A 96 -15.10 3.10 -1.15
C ASP A 96 -14.61 1.72 -0.70
N PHE A 97 -14.58 1.50 0.61
CA PHE A 97 -14.12 0.25 1.22
C PHE A 97 -15.25 -0.76 1.46
N SER A 98 -16.51 -0.41 1.20
CA SER A 98 -17.67 -1.29 1.47
C SER A 98 -17.62 -2.60 0.68
N GLY A 99 -17.02 -2.58 -0.52
CA GLY A 99 -16.84 -3.75 -1.37
C GLY A 99 -15.72 -4.71 -0.96
N LEU A 100 -14.89 -4.36 0.04
CA LEU A 100 -13.72 -5.18 0.42
C LEU A 100 -14.10 -6.61 0.82
N GLN A 101 -15.19 -6.78 1.59
CA GLN A 101 -15.63 -8.11 2.04
C GLN A 101 -16.09 -9.01 0.87
N GLN A 102 -16.59 -8.42 -0.21
CA GLN A 102 -17.02 -9.15 -1.40
C GLN A 102 -15.83 -9.53 -2.27
N CYS A 103 -14.88 -8.60 -2.48
CA CYS A 103 -13.72 -8.80 -3.33
C CYS A 103 -12.61 -9.64 -2.67
N ALA A 104 -12.49 -9.58 -1.34
CA ALA A 104 -11.48 -10.29 -0.56
C ALA A 104 -12.12 -10.81 0.75
N PRO A 105 -12.97 -11.84 0.67
CA PRO A 105 -13.71 -12.37 1.83
C PRO A 105 -12.82 -12.95 2.93
N ARG A 106 -11.54 -13.19 2.65
CA ARG A 106 -10.54 -13.66 3.63
C ARG A 106 -9.67 -12.54 4.19
N LEU A 107 -9.97 -11.27 3.89
CA LEU A 107 -9.20 -10.13 4.36
C LEU A 107 -9.33 -9.99 5.88
N GLU A 108 -8.20 -10.04 6.57
CA GLU A 108 -8.13 -10.02 8.04
C GLU A 108 -7.41 -8.76 8.55
N LYS A 109 -6.32 -8.36 7.86
CA LYS A 109 -5.43 -7.27 8.29
C LYS A 109 -5.26 -6.23 7.19
N ILE A 110 -5.28 -4.96 7.58
CA ILE A 110 -5.02 -3.82 6.71
C ILE A 110 -3.84 -3.02 7.24
N CYS A 111 -2.82 -2.87 6.40
CA CYS A 111 -1.57 -2.20 6.74
C CYS A 111 -1.49 -0.85 6.02
N PHE A 112 -1.34 0.24 6.76
CA PHE A 112 -1.32 1.60 6.22
C PHE A 112 0.10 2.09 6.03
N ASN A 113 0.52 2.27 4.77
CA ASN A 113 1.85 2.75 4.39
C ASN A 113 1.93 4.29 4.55
N GLY A 114 2.27 4.74 5.77
CA GLY A 114 2.45 6.15 6.10
C GLY A 114 1.25 6.82 6.76
N LYS A 115 1.51 7.99 7.37
CA LYS A 115 0.54 8.69 8.24
C LYS A 115 -0.73 9.13 7.51
N THR A 116 -0.63 9.53 6.23
CA THR A 116 -1.78 9.96 5.43
C THR A 116 -2.77 8.82 5.25
N ALA A 117 -2.28 7.63 4.87
CA ALA A 117 -3.09 6.42 4.78
C ALA A 117 -3.64 6.02 6.16
N GLY A 118 -2.81 6.08 7.21
CA GLY A 118 -3.19 5.70 8.56
C GLY A 118 -4.37 6.47 9.17
N ARG A 119 -4.72 7.64 8.63
CA ARG A 119 -5.93 8.39 9.05
C ARG A 119 -7.23 7.62 8.81
N PHE A 120 -7.22 6.61 7.94
CA PHE A 120 -8.37 5.75 7.63
C PHE A 120 -8.45 4.52 8.55
N ALA A 121 -7.48 4.30 9.43
CA ALA A 121 -7.47 3.15 10.33
C ALA A 121 -8.75 3.05 11.19
N PRO A 122 -9.28 4.12 11.82
CA PRO A 122 -10.51 4.01 12.61
C PRO A 122 -11.72 3.51 11.82
N VAL A 123 -11.84 3.91 10.55
CA VAL A 123 -12.95 3.50 9.67
C VAL A 123 -12.86 2.00 9.39
N LEU A 124 -11.68 1.50 9.06
CA LEU A 124 -11.51 0.07 8.73
C LEU A 124 -11.46 -0.83 9.98
N GLN A 125 -11.01 -0.29 11.11
CA GLN A 125 -11.14 -0.97 12.39
C GLN A 125 -12.61 -1.13 12.81
N ALA A 126 -13.43 -0.08 12.63
CA ALA A 126 -14.88 -0.16 12.87
C ALA A 126 -15.59 -1.14 11.93
N ALA A 127 -15.04 -1.37 10.73
CA ALA A 127 -15.48 -2.40 9.80
C ALA A 127 -15.01 -3.84 10.16
N GLY A 128 -14.29 -4.01 11.27
CA GLY A 128 -13.89 -5.31 11.81
C GLY A 128 -12.50 -5.81 11.39
N TYR A 129 -11.72 -5.02 10.66
CA TYR A 129 -10.37 -5.41 10.25
C TYR A 129 -9.32 -5.10 11.33
N GLN A 130 -8.30 -5.95 11.45
CA GLN A 130 -7.09 -5.59 12.17
C GLN A 130 -6.36 -4.50 11.40
N THR A 131 -5.87 -3.47 12.08
CA THR A 131 -5.16 -2.37 11.43
C THR A 131 -3.73 -2.23 11.94
N LEU A 132 -2.78 -2.05 11.03
CA LEU A 132 -1.37 -1.84 11.34
C LEU A 132 -0.87 -0.55 10.67
N ALA A 133 -0.27 0.36 11.43
CA ALA A 133 0.36 1.56 10.87
C ALA A 133 1.83 1.28 10.55
N LEU A 134 2.25 1.52 9.31
CA LEU A 134 3.61 1.33 8.84
C LEU A 134 4.30 2.68 8.58
N PRO A 135 5.64 2.78 8.76
CA PRO A 135 6.39 3.91 8.27
C PRO A 135 6.34 3.96 6.75
N SER A 136 6.32 5.17 6.18
CA SER A 136 6.21 5.32 4.72
C SER A 136 7.41 4.73 3.99
N SER A 137 7.14 3.95 2.95
CA SER A 137 8.15 3.43 2.01
C SER A 137 8.70 4.50 1.06
N SER A 138 8.10 5.69 1.03
CA SER A 138 8.53 6.80 0.19
C SER A 138 9.93 7.29 0.58
N PRO A 139 10.78 7.70 -0.39
CA PRO A 139 12.06 8.34 -0.09
C PRO A 139 11.90 9.68 0.63
N ALA A 140 10.73 10.32 0.54
CA ALA A 140 10.44 11.56 1.26
C ALA A 140 10.40 11.36 2.79
N TYR A 141 10.16 10.13 3.26
CA TYR A 141 10.23 9.81 4.67
C TYR A 141 11.64 9.33 5.05
N ALA A 142 12.55 10.29 5.17
CA ALA A 142 13.97 10.08 5.48
C ALA A 142 14.28 10.03 6.99
N ALA A 143 13.26 10.18 7.86
CA ALA A 143 13.43 10.15 9.32
C ALA A 143 13.81 8.75 9.86
N LEU A 144 13.55 7.69 9.09
CA LEU A 144 13.92 6.31 9.44
C LEU A 144 14.84 5.72 8.36
N SER A 145 15.85 4.96 8.80
CA SER A 145 16.67 4.14 7.92
C SER A 145 15.85 3.01 7.29
N PHE A 146 16.39 2.38 6.23
CA PHE A 146 15.75 1.22 5.63
C PHE A 146 15.55 0.09 6.64
N GLU A 147 16.56 -0.22 7.45
CA GLU A 147 16.48 -1.28 8.47
C GLU A 147 15.40 -1.01 9.53
N GLN A 148 15.26 0.26 9.95
CA GLN A 148 14.21 0.64 10.89
C GLN A 148 12.82 0.49 10.27
N LYS A 149 12.67 0.83 8.98
CA LYS A 149 11.42 0.56 8.25
C LYS A 149 11.18 -0.94 8.15
N LEU A 150 12.18 -1.72 7.74
CA LEU A 150 12.07 -3.17 7.59
C LEU A 150 11.64 -3.83 8.91
N HIS A 151 12.21 -3.40 10.04
CA HIS A 151 11.82 -3.89 11.36
C HIS A 151 10.33 -3.69 11.63
N ALA A 152 9.78 -2.49 11.40
CA ALA A 152 8.35 -2.22 11.55
C ALA A 152 7.49 -2.97 10.54
N TRP A 153 7.98 -3.16 9.31
CA TRP A 153 7.27 -3.90 8.25
C TRP A 153 7.18 -5.39 8.53
N ARG A 154 8.03 -5.97 9.40
CA ARG A 154 7.93 -7.38 9.79
C ARG A 154 6.62 -7.73 10.49
N GLU A 155 5.95 -6.77 11.14
CA GLU A 155 4.64 -6.95 11.78
C GLU A 155 3.50 -7.24 10.79
N ILE A 156 3.75 -7.08 9.48
CA ILE A 156 2.81 -7.54 8.44
C ILE A 156 2.61 -9.04 8.56
N LEU A 157 3.69 -9.81 8.68
CA LEU A 157 3.64 -11.26 8.85
C LEU A 157 3.17 -11.57 10.28
N HIS A 158 2.08 -12.33 10.41
CA HIS A 158 1.83 -13.09 11.63
C HIS A 158 2.47 -14.47 11.51
N ASP A 159 2.70 -15.14 12.65
CA ASP A 159 3.23 -16.53 12.77
C ASP A 159 2.43 -17.62 12.03
N LYS A 160 1.48 -17.26 11.16
CA LYS A 160 0.56 -18.15 10.44
C LYS A 160 0.43 -17.82 8.95
N LEU A 161 1.52 -17.39 8.29
CA LEU A 161 1.61 -17.46 6.83
C LEU A 161 2.25 -18.78 6.41
#